data_AF-A0A386C9I7-F1
#
_entry.id   AF-A0A386C9I7-F1
#
_cell.length_a   1.000
_cell.length_b   1.000
_cell.length_c   1.000
_cell.angle_alpha   90.00
_cell.angle_beta   90.00
_cell.angle_gamma   90.00
#
_symmetry.space_group_name_H-M   'P 1'
#
loop_
_entity.id
_entity.type
_entity.pdbx_description
1 polymer ?
#
loop_
_entity_poly.entity_id
_entity_poly.type
_entity_poly.pdbx_seq_one_letter_code
_entity_poly.pdbx_strand_id
1 'polypeptide(L)'
;MLIKRIHGWELPERQATSEGVYLRRRELVAALSLGAAAFAVPGIAAAQEADPSAGRYPANRNDRFGAPAPITAEKLATTYNN
;
A
#
# COMPACT_ATOMS: atom_id res chain seq x y z
N MET A 1 28.96 -19.68 20.39
CA MET A 1 27.75 -20.34 20.90
C MET A 1 26.78 -20.51 19.74
N LEU A 2 26.51 -21.76 19.31
CA LEU A 2 25.92 -22.09 18.00
C LEU A 2 24.39 -22.26 18.04
N ILE A 3 23.71 -21.60 18.96
CA ILE A 3 22.25 -21.59 19.02
C ILE A 3 21.83 -20.12 18.95
N LYS A 4 21.41 -19.67 17.77
CA LYS A 4 20.82 -18.35 17.57
C LYS A 4 19.34 -18.45 17.93
N ARG A 5 18.88 -17.60 18.86
CA ARG A 5 17.45 -17.41 19.13
C ARG A 5 16.89 -16.50 18.04
N ILE A 6 16.30 -17.11 17.03
CA ILE A 6 15.62 -16.40 15.94
C ILE A 6 14.35 -15.73 16.47
N HIS A 7 14.19 -14.42 16.25
CA HIS A 7 12.97 -13.72 16.59
C HIS A 7 11.88 -14.02 15.56
N GLY A 8 10.60 -14.00 15.96
CA GLY A 8 9.48 -14.33 15.07
C GLY A 8 9.31 -13.38 13.87
N TRP A 9 9.99 -12.23 13.88
CA TRP A 9 10.00 -11.25 12.80
C TRP A 9 11.25 -11.36 11.90
N GLU A 10 12.20 -12.24 12.22
CA GLU A 10 13.40 -12.41 11.40
C GLU A 10 13.09 -13.19 10.12
N LEU A 11 13.44 -12.60 8.98
CA LEU A 11 13.37 -13.25 7.69
C LEU A 11 14.63 -14.12 7.49
N PRO A 12 14.51 -15.41 7.13
CA PRO A 12 15.66 -16.22 6.76
C PRO A 12 16.40 -15.65 5.54
N GLU A 13 17.74 -15.67 5.54
CA GLU A 13 18.56 -15.16 4.43
C GLU A 13 18.18 -15.78 3.07
N ARG A 14 17.80 -17.06 3.05
CA ARG A 14 17.33 -17.76 1.84
C ARG A 14 16.04 -17.17 1.24
N GLN A 15 15.27 -16.42 2.04
CA GLN A 15 14.06 -15.72 1.61
C GLN A 15 14.32 -14.24 1.33
N ALA A 16 15.49 -13.72 1.73
CA ALA A 16 15.90 -12.38 1.40
C ALA A 16 16.27 -12.29 -0.09
N THR A 17 15.94 -11.16 -0.70
CA THR A 17 16.45 -10.83 -2.03
C THR A 17 17.96 -10.63 -1.95
N SER A 18 18.72 -11.28 -2.83
CA SER A 18 20.18 -11.12 -2.84
C SER A 18 20.58 -9.67 -3.08
N GLU A 19 21.68 -9.25 -2.46
CA GLU A 19 22.13 -7.85 -2.49
C GLU A 19 22.32 -7.33 -3.92
N GLY A 20 22.94 -8.12 -4.80
CA GLY A 20 23.15 -7.75 -6.20
C GLY A 20 21.84 -7.55 -6.98
N VAL A 21 20.75 -8.20 -6.59
CA VAL A 21 19.41 -7.98 -7.18
C VAL A 21 18.79 -6.70 -6.61
N TYR A 22 18.91 -6.49 -5.30
CA TYR A 22 18.40 -5.28 -4.64
C TYR A 22 19.07 -3.99 -5.14
N LEU A 23 20.39 -4.01 -5.32
CA LEU A 23 21.16 -2.87 -5.85
C LEU A 23 20.75 -2.51 -7.28
N ARG A 24 20.38 -3.51 -8.09
CA ARG A 24 19.93 -3.35 -9.50
C ARG A 24 18.42 -3.29 -9.68
N ARG A 25 17.64 -3.14 -8.61
CA ARG A 25 16.17 -3.16 -8.68
C ARG A 25 15.56 -2.21 -9.72
N ARG A 26 16.19 -1.06 -9.97
CA ARG A 26 15.72 -0.07 -10.96
C ARG A 26 15.90 -0.56 -12.40
N GLU A 27 17.02 -1.20 -12.69
CA GLU A 27 17.30 -1.79 -14.01
C GLU A 27 16.33 -2.94 -14.29
N LEU A 28 16.04 -3.76 -13.28
CA LEU A 28 15.06 -4.85 -13.38
C LEU A 28 13.64 -4.32 -13.66
N VAL A 29 13.21 -3.26 -12.97
CA VAL A 29 11.91 -2.61 -13.21
C VAL A 29 11.87 -1.97 -14.60
N ALA A 30 12.96 -1.32 -15.04
CA ALA A 30 13.05 -0.74 -16.37
C ALA A 30 12.98 -1.81 -17.47
N ALA A 31 13.70 -2.93 -17.31
CA ALA A 31 13.63 -4.05 -18.23
C ALA A 31 12.23 -4.69 -18.27
N LEU A 32 11.54 -4.79 -17.12
CA LEU A 32 10.16 -5.28 -17.06
C LEU A 32 9.20 -4.36 -17.84
N SER A 33 9.40 -3.04 -17.80
CA SER A 33 8.56 -2.08 -18.54
C SER A 33 8.64 -2.26 -20.07
N LEU A 34 9.81 -2.67 -20.58
CA LEU A 34 9.99 -3.00 -22.00
C LEU A 34 9.22 -4.27 -22.40
N GLY A 35 9.13 -5.27 -21.51
CA GLY A 35 8.33 -6.47 -21.73
C GLY A 35 6.83 -6.24 -21.54
N ALA A 36 6.43 -5.36 -20.61
CA ALA A 36 5.03 -5.02 -20.35
C ALA A 36 4.39 -4.23 -21.50
N ALA A 37 5.17 -3.45 -22.26
CA ALA A 37 4.68 -2.77 -23.46
C ALA A 37 4.12 -3.75 -24.52
N ALA A 38 4.62 -4.99 -24.57
CA ALA A 38 4.09 -6.03 -25.45
C ALA A 38 2.73 -6.60 -24.99
N PHE A 39 2.36 -6.42 -23.72
CA PHE A 39 1.07 -6.85 -23.15
C PHE A 39 0.05 -5.69 -23.01
N ALA A 40 0.44 -4.44 -23.29
CA ALA A 40 -0.37 -3.24 -23.04
C ALA A 40 -1.26 -2.78 -24.21
N VAL A 41 -1.42 -3.58 -25.27
CA VAL A 41 -2.31 -3.28 -26.41
C VAL A 41 -3.37 -4.39 -26.46
N PRO A 42 -4.63 -4.22 -25.98
CA PRO A 42 -5.39 -2.99 -25.68
C PRO A 42 -5.98 -2.96 -24.24
N GLY A 43 -5.73 -1.88 -23.49
CA GLY A 43 -6.41 -1.62 -22.22
C GLY A 43 -6.37 -0.17 -21.74
N ILE A 44 -5.96 0.76 -22.61
CA ILE A 44 -5.71 2.18 -22.28
C ILE A 44 -7.02 2.98 -22.12
N ALA A 45 -8.13 2.30 -21.79
CA ALA A 45 -9.42 2.93 -21.53
C ALA A 45 -10.26 2.07 -20.57
N ALA A 46 -9.70 1.66 -19.43
CA ALA A 46 -10.53 1.50 -18.24
C ALA A 46 -10.74 2.89 -17.66
N ALA A 47 -11.65 3.63 -18.31
CA ALA A 47 -12.19 4.89 -17.85
C ALA A 47 -12.60 4.78 -16.39
N GLN A 48 -12.41 5.86 -15.62
CA GLN A 48 -13.02 6.14 -14.31
C GLN A 48 -14.08 5.09 -13.92
N GLU A 49 -13.66 3.98 -13.30
CA GLU A 49 -14.63 3.11 -12.66
C GLU A 49 -15.28 3.95 -11.58
N ALA A 50 -16.61 4.08 -11.65
CA ALA A 50 -17.36 4.76 -10.62
C ALA A 50 -16.97 4.15 -9.28
N ASP A 51 -16.66 4.99 -8.29
CA ASP A 51 -16.22 4.54 -6.97
C ASP A 51 -17.18 3.44 -6.48
N PRO A 52 -16.73 2.17 -6.39
CA PRO A 52 -17.59 1.06 -6.03
C PRO A 52 -18.09 1.18 -4.58
N SER A 53 -17.53 2.11 -3.81
CA SER A 53 -17.95 2.45 -2.46
C SER A 53 -18.87 3.66 -2.36
N ALA A 54 -19.20 4.35 -3.46
CA ALA A 54 -20.05 5.56 -3.44
C ALA A 54 -21.40 5.31 -2.75
N GLY A 55 -22.02 4.14 -2.98
CA GLY A 55 -23.26 3.74 -2.32
C GLY A 55 -23.15 3.42 -0.83
N ARG A 56 -21.94 3.42 -0.26
CA ARG A 56 -21.68 3.22 1.18
C ARG A 56 -21.70 4.51 1.98
N TYR A 57 -21.81 5.66 1.31
CA TYR A 57 -21.85 6.96 1.96
C TYR A 57 -23.27 7.57 1.95
N PRO A 58 -23.68 8.26 3.04
CA PRO A 58 -22.92 8.43 4.28
C PRO A 58 -22.82 7.11 5.07
N ALA A 59 -21.66 6.88 5.68
CA ALA A 59 -21.47 5.70 6.51
C ALA A 59 -22.36 5.79 7.75
N ASN A 60 -23.03 4.68 8.10
CA ASN A 60 -23.86 4.63 9.31
C ASN A 60 -23.01 4.84 10.57
N ARG A 61 -23.55 5.61 11.52
CA ARG A 61 -22.93 5.77 12.85
C ARG A 61 -22.94 4.44 13.59
N ASN A 62 -21.82 4.10 14.22
CA ASN A 62 -21.70 2.91 15.04
C ASN A 62 -21.96 3.26 16.52
N ASP A 63 -23.14 2.91 17.02
CA ASP A 63 -23.58 3.22 18.39
C ASP A 63 -22.84 2.44 19.48
N ARG A 64 -22.02 1.44 19.11
CA ARG A 64 -21.09 0.78 20.06
C ARG A 64 -20.09 1.78 20.66
N PHE A 65 -19.77 2.83 19.91
CA PHE A 65 -18.95 3.93 20.36
C PHE A 65 -19.90 5.09 20.68
N GLY A 66 -19.81 5.64 21.90
CA GLY A 66 -20.82 6.57 22.46
C GLY A 66 -20.94 7.93 21.75
N ALA A 67 -21.32 8.96 22.50
CA ALA A 67 -21.31 10.33 21.98
C ALA A 67 -19.90 10.71 21.50
N PRO A 68 -19.75 11.38 20.34
CA PRO A 68 -18.44 11.84 19.92
C PRO A 68 -17.89 12.78 20.99
N ALA A 69 -16.65 12.50 21.43
CA ALA A 69 -15.86 13.46 22.19
C ALA A 69 -15.76 14.79 21.40
N PRO A 70 -15.33 15.89 22.03
CA PRO A 70 -15.03 17.13 21.30
C PRO A 70 -14.17 16.83 20.08
N ILE A 71 -14.70 17.11 18.88
CA ILE A 71 -14.04 16.79 17.62
C ILE A 71 -13.10 17.94 17.28
N THR A 72 -11.90 17.61 16.81
CA THR A 72 -10.96 18.59 16.26
C THR A 72 -11.60 19.38 15.12
N ALA A 73 -11.43 20.70 15.11
CA ALA A 73 -11.95 21.54 14.03
C ALA A 73 -11.40 21.09 12.67
N GLU A 74 -12.28 21.05 11.66
CA GLU A 74 -11.96 20.59 10.30
C GLU A 74 -10.69 21.21 9.74
N LYS A 75 -10.51 22.53 9.94
CA LYS A 75 -9.31 23.25 9.53
C LYS A 75 -8.04 22.61 10.08
N LEU A 76 -7.99 22.30 11.37
CA LEU A 76 -6.81 21.69 11.98
C LEU A 76 -6.62 20.25 11.50
N ALA A 77 -7.71 19.48 11.41
CA ALA A 77 -7.68 18.09 10.95
C ALA A 77 -7.21 17.92 9.50
N THR A 78 -7.35 18.97 8.66
CA THR A 78 -6.98 18.94 7.25
C THR A 78 -5.66 19.65 6.93
N THR A 79 -5.16 20.51 7.82
CA THR A 79 -3.99 21.37 7.53
C THR A 79 -2.78 21.16 8.42
N TYR A 80 -2.89 20.48 9.56
CA TYR A 80 -1.79 20.29 10.51
C TYR A 80 -1.38 18.81 10.59
N ASN A 81 -0.50 18.39 9.68
CA ASN A 81 -0.10 17.00 9.45
C ASN A 81 1.44 16.88 9.53
N ASN A 82 1.95 15.74 10.00
CA ASN A 82 3.40 15.43 10.03
C ASN A 82 3.86 14.66 8.80
#